data_AF-A0A960MZ81-F1
#
_entry.id   AF-A0A960MZ81-F1
#
_cell.length_a   1.000
_cell.length_b   1.000
_cell.length_c   1.000
_cell.angle_alpha   90.00
_cell.angle_beta   90.00
_cell.angle_gamma   90.00
#
_symmetry.space_group_name_H-M   'P 1'
#
loop_
_entity.id
_entity.type
_entity.pdbx_description
1 polymer ?
#
loop_
_entity_poly.entity_id
_entity_poly.type
_entity_poly.pdbx_seq_one_letter_code
_entity_poly.pdbx_strand_id
1 'polypeptide(L)'
;MKTLPRLLGFCLFALCLGAPLPVIQARPNDGPIRVLFLGHESEHHNSGAFAPMLMQALGRDAIWFDYVTTPEAAFGDADYLDHYDAVLLY
;
A
#
# COMPACT_ATOMS: atom_id res chain seq x y z
N MET A 1 13.43 -37.98 -43.40
CA MET A 1 13.61 -36.60 -42.90
C MET A 1 12.24 -36.04 -42.49
N LYS A 2 11.77 -36.32 -41.27
CA LYS A 2 10.45 -35.87 -40.77
C LYS A 2 10.51 -35.63 -39.25
N THR A 3 11.08 -34.50 -38.82
CA THR A 3 11.03 -34.07 -37.40
C THR A 3 10.96 -32.55 -37.23
N LEU A 4 10.65 -31.78 -38.27
CA LEU A 4 10.74 -30.31 -38.24
C LEU A 4 9.60 -29.54 -37.54
N PRO A 5 8.39 -30.07 -37.19
CA PRO A 5 7.34 -29.18 -36.68
C PRO A 5 7.38 -28.95 -35.15
N ARG A 6 8.24 -29.65 -34.39
CA ARG A 6 8.21 -29.58 -32.91
C ARG A 6 9.03 -28.43 -32.30
N LEU A 7 10.01 -27.88 -33.01
CA LEU A 7 10.80 -26.75 -32.49
C LEU A 7 10.12 -25.39 -32.65
N LEU A 8 9.19 -25.23 -33.61
CA LEU A 8 8.54 -23.94 -33.87
C LEU A 8 7.53 -23.56 -32.78
N GLY A 9 6.91 -24.54 -32.11
CA GLY A 9 5.95 -24.30 -31.03
C GLY A 9 6.57 -23.84 -29.71
N PHE A 10 7.87 -24.11 -29.48
CA PHE A 10 8.52 -23.81 -28.20
C PHE A 10 9.03 -22.36 -28.12
N CYS A 11 9.28 -21.70 -29.26
CA CYS A 11 9.76 -20.31 -29.27
C CYS A 11 8.66 -19.27 -29.00
N LEU A 12 7.38 -19.58 -29.23
CA LEU A 12 6.28 -18.64 -28.98
C LEU A 12 5.78 -18.63 -27.52
N PHE A 13 6.08 -19.67 -26.73
CA PHE A 13 5.67 -19.71 -25.32
C PHE A 13 6.60 -18.92 -24.39
N ALA A 14 7.84 -18.67 -24.81
CA ALA A 14 8.84 -17.96 -24.01
C ALA A 14 8.73 -16.43 -24.10
N LEU A 15 7.96 -15.88 -25.05
CA LEU A 15 7.92 -14.43 -25.30
C LEU A 15 6.92 -13.65 -24.42
N CYS A 16 6.01 -14.35 -23.73
CA CYS A 16 4.95 -13.69 -22.94
C CYS A 16 5.31 -13.47 -21.45
N LEU A 17 6.42 -14.01 -20.95
CA LEU A 17 6.83 -13.84 -19.54
C LEU A 17 7.75 -12.63 -19.29
N GLY A 18 8.13 -11.89 -20.34
CA GLY A 18 9.08 -10.77 -20.24
C GLY A 18 8.46 -9.37 -20.26
N ALA A 19 7.14 -9.24 -20.40
CA ALA A 19 6.50 -7.92 -20.37
C ALA A 19 6.50 -7.42 -18.91
N PRO A 20 7.14 -6.29 -18.59
CA PRO A 20 7.04 -5.71 -17.26
C PRO A 20 5.57 -5.39 -17.03
N LEU A 21 5.00 -5.96 -15.96
CA LEU A 21 3.70 -5.52 -15.48
C LEU A 21 3.76 -4.00 -15.32
N PRO A 22 2.70 -3.25 -15.69
CA PRO A 22 2.64 -1.84 -15.37
C PRO A 22 2.73 -1.71 -13.85
N VAL A 23 3.92 -1.36 -13.37
CA VAL A 23 4.11 -0.93 -12.00
C VAL A 23 3.35 0.38 -11.91
N ILE A 24 2.20 0.37 -11.24
CA ILE A 24 1.55 1.59 -10.79
C ILE A 24 2.50 2.16 -9.75
N GLN A 25 3.45 2.99 -10.20
CA GLN A 25 4.18 3.86 -9.30
C GLN A 25 3.20 4.92 -8.86
N ALA A 26 2.90 4.91 -7.56
CA ALA A 26 2.35 6.10 -6.91
C ALA A 26 3.27 7.26 -7.30
N ARG A 27 2.74 8.23 -8.06
CA ARG A 27 3.48 9.47 -8.29
C ARG A 27 3.66 10.11 -6.92
N PRO A 28 4.82 10.71 -6.63
CA PRO A 28 4.89 11.62 -5.50
C PRO A 28 3.75 12.62 -5.71
N ASN A 29 2.76 12.59 -4.84
CA ASN A 29 1.82 13.69 -4.78
C ASN A 29 2.65 14.89 -4.33
N ASP A 30 2.46 16.07 -4.92
CA ASP A 30 3.25 17.28 -4.56
C ASP A 30 2.94 17.78 -3.12
N GLY A 31 2.20 16.99 -2.33
CA GLY A 31 1.74 17.27 -0.97
C GLY A 31 2.20 16.22 0.06
N PRO A 32 1.79 16.39 1.34
CA PRO A 32 2.14 15.48 2.41
C PRO A 32 1.57 14.07 2.19
N ILE A 33 2.29 13.06 2.65
CA ILE A 33 1.79 11.68 2.72
C ILE A 33 0.76 11.62 3.85
N ARG A 34 -0.49 11.27 3.50
CA ARG A 34 -1.60 11.07 4.43
C ARG A 34 -1.67 9.60 4.83
N VAL A 35 -1.46 9.32 6.11
CA VAL A 35 -1.52 7.95 6.66
C VAL A 35 -2.72 7.81 7.58
N LEU A 36 -3.58 6.83 7.32
CA LEU A 36 -4.60 6.44 8.28
C LEU A 36 -4.01 5.41 9.25
N PHE A 37 -3.84 5.79 10.50
CA PHE A 37 -3.39 4.88 11.55
C PHE A 37 -4.62 4.20 12.20
N LEU A 38 -4.84 2.93 11.84
CA LEU A 38 -5.76 2.05 12.54
C LEU A 38 -5.03 1.35 13.69
N GLY A 39 -5.32 1.83 14.90
CA GLY A 39 -4.89 1.19 16.14
C GLY A 39 -6.00 0.34 16.77
N HIS A 40 -5.76 -0.06 18.01
CA HIS A 40 -6.75 -0.71 18.86
C HIS A 40 -6.67 -0.17 20.30
N GLU A 41 -7.81 -0.15 20.99
CA GLU A 41 -7.89 0.18 22.41
C GLU A 41 -7.44 -1.03 23.25
N SER A 42 -6.13 -1.25 23.33
CA SER A 42 -5.52 -2.32 24.12
C SER A 42 -4.38 -1.77 24.97
N GLU A 43 -4.34 -2.17 26.25
CA GLU A 43 -3.23 -1.80 27.15
C GLU A 43 -1.90 -2.43 26.73
N HIS A 44 -1.92 -3.60 26.08
CA HIS A 44 -0.72 -4.34 25.68
C HIS A 44 -0.18 -3.91 24.31
N HIS A 45 -1.04 -3.31 23.47
CA HIS A 45 -0.70 -2.71 22.18
C HIS A 45 -1.29 -1.31 22.12
N ASN A 46 -0.82 -0.44 23.02
CA ASN A 46 -1.37 0.90 23.21
C ASN A 46 -0.97 1.84 22.07
N SER A 47 -1.61 1.64 20.91
CA SER A 47 -1.48 2.47 19.73
C SER A 47 -1.67 3.96 20.04
N GLY A 48 -2.56 4.30 20.98
CA GLY A 48 -2.79 5.68 21.43
C GLY A 48 -1.58 6.34 22.10
N ALA A 49 -0.69 5.56 22.73
CA ALA A 49 0.57 6.07 23.27
C ALA A 49 1.64 6.30 22.19
N PHE A 50 1.63 5.51 21.11
CA PHE A 50 2.63 5.57 20.03
C PHE A 50 2.27 6.55 18.91
N ALA A 51 0.98 6.72 18.60
CA ALA A 51 0.53 7.62 17.53
C ALA A 51 1.05 9.06 17.69
N PRO A 52 1.01 9.69 18.89
CA PRO A 52 1.58 11.03 19.08
C PRO A 52 3.09 11.09 18.82
N MET A 53 3.84 10.04 19.16
CA MET A 53 5.29 9.99 18.92
C MET A 53 5.61 9.93 17.43
N LEU A 54 4.86 9.14 16.65
CA LEU A 54 5.00 9.08 15.20
C LEU A 54 4.65 10.42 14.55
N MET A 55 3.53 11.02 14.94
CA MET A 55 3.11 12.34 14.47
C MET A 55 4.16 13.42 14.76
N GLN A 56 4.74 13.41 15.97
CA GLN A 56 5.78 14.37 16.35
C GLN A 56 7.07 14.17 15.56
N ALA A 57 7.49 12.92 15.35
CA ALA A 57 8.74 12.61 14.67
C ALA A 57 8.66 12.89 13.17
N LEU A 58 7.53 12.57 12.52
CA LEU A 58 7.43 12.53 11.06
C LEU A 58 6.61 13.69 10.46
N GLY A 59 5.90 14.47 11.27
CA GLY A 59 5.09 15.59 10.78
C GLY A 59 5.90 16.67 10.05
N ARG A 60 7.18 16.87 10.44
CA ARG A 60 8.10 17.81 9.78
C ARG A 60 8.58 17.32 8.42
N ASP A 61 8.55 16.00 8.21
CA ASP A 61 8.89 15.34 6.94
C ASP A 61 7.66 15.21 6.04
N ALA A 62 6.58 15.95 6.34
CA ALA A 62 5.32 15.95 5.61
C ALA A 62 4.63 14.57 5.57
N ILE A 63 4.76 13.78 6.64
CA ILE A 63 3.97 12.56 6.85
C ILE A 63 2.95 12.86 7.94
N TRP A 64 1.68 12.92 7.56
CA TRP A 64 0.57 13.30 8.44
C TRP A 64 -0.29 12.08 8.75
N PHE A 65 -0.78 12.01 9.97
CA PHE A 65 -1.55 10.88 10.45
C PHE A 65 -2.93 11.34 10.90
N ASP A 66 -3.95 10.58 10.52
CA ASP A 66 -5.20 10.52 11.26
C ASP A 66 -5.26 9.19 12.03
N TYR A 67 -5.99 9.13 13.13
CA TYR A 67 -6.02 7.98 14.03
C TYR A 67 -7.44 7.51 14.32
N VAL A 68 -7.67 6.21 14.15
CA VAL A 68 -8.94 5.53 14.45
C VAL A 68 -8.66 4.21 15.17
N THR A 69 -9.65 3.70 15.90
CA THR A 69 -9.49 2.50 16.75
C THR A 69 -10.35 1.31 16.33
N THR A 70 -11.15 1.45 15.26
CA THR A 70 -12.02 0.38 14.76
C THR A 70 -11.87 0.17 13.25
N PRO A 71 -11.92 -1.09 12.76
CA PRO A 71 -11.91 -1.38 11.33
C PRO A 71 -13.06 -0.73 10.58
N GLU A 72 -14.23 -0.61 11.18
CA GLU A 72 -15.40 0.03 10.57
C GLU A 72 -15.15 1.52 10.28
N ALA A 73 -14.47 2.22 11.19
CA ALA A 73 -14.09 3.62 10.97
C ALA A 73 -13.01 3.76 9.89
N ALA A 74 -12.16 2.75 9.71
CA ALA A 74 -11.10 2.78 8.72
C ALA A 74 -11.54 2.37 7.31
N PHE A 75 -12.43 1.37 7.21
CA PHE A 75 -12.72 0.68 5.95
C PHE A 75 -14.21 0.70 5.55
N GLY A 76 -15.09 1.26 6.39
CA GLY A 76 -16.54 1.29 6.13
C GLY A 76 -16.97 2.28 5.05
N ASP A 77 -16.11 3.25 4.71
CA ASP A 77 -16.38 4.29 3.72
C ASP A 77 -15.18 4.39 2.75
N ALA A 78 -15.42 4.07 1.48
CA ALA A 78 -14.40 4.07 0.45
C ALA A 78 -13.98 5.48 0.03
N ASP A 79 -14.91 6.44 0.03
CA ASP A 79 -14.61 7.83 -0.33
C ASP A 79 -13.75 8.48 0.77
N TYR A 80 -14.01 8.13 2.03
CA TYR A 80 -13.15 8.52 3.14
C TYR A 80 -11.75 7.91 3.04
N LEU A 81 -11.66 6.61 2.72
CA LEU A 81 -10.38 5.90 2.61
C LEU A 81 -9.51 6.40 1.45
N ASP A 82 -10.12 6.90 0.36
CA ASP A 82 -9.43 7.45 -0.81
C ASP A 82 -8.61 8.71 -0.50
N HIS A 83 -8.82 9.34 0.66
CA HIS A 83 -8.02 10.49 1.11
C HIS A 83 -6.62 10.13 1.62
N TYR A 84 -6.33 8.85 1.81
CA TYR A 84 -5.10 8.37 2.44
C TYR A 84 -4.19 7.65 1.44
N ASP A 85 -2.90 7.94 1.50
CA ASP A 85 -1.87 7.29 0.68
C ASP A 85 -1.47 5.92 1.25
N ALA A 86 -1.68 5.70 2.56
CA ALA A 86 -1.35 4.46 3.23
C ALA A 86 -2.22 4.22 4.48
N VAL A 87 -2.32 2.94 4.86
CA VAL A 87 -2.90 2.51 6.14
C VAL A 87 -1.81 1.87 6.98
N LEU A 88 -1.63 2.37 8.20
CA LEU A 88 -0.75 1.78 9.21
C LEU A 88 -1.60 0.97 10.19
N LEU A 89 -1.26 -0.30 10.37
CA LEU A 89 -1.93 -1.21 11.30
C LEU A 89 -1.02 -1.47 12.51
N TYR A 90 -1.55 -1.29 13.73
CA TYR A 90 -0.85 -1.62 14.97
C TYR A 90 -1.79 -2.19 16.02
#